data_AF-A0A928FC55-F1
#
_entry.id   AF-A0A928FC55-F1
#
_cell.length_a   1.000
_cell.length_b   1.000
_cell.length_c   1.000
_cell.angle_alpha   90.00
_cell.angle_beta   90.00
_cell.angle_gamma   90.00
#
_symmetry.space_group_name_H-M   'P 1'
#
loop_
_entity.id
_entity.type
_entity.pdbx_description
1 polymer ?
#
loop_
_entity_poly.entity_id
_entity_poly.type
_entity_poly.pdbx_seq_one_letter_code
_entity_poly.pdbx_strand_id
1 'polypeptide(L)'
;MYFKGDIIITDPMYIVKCEEDWHRCEYGDNLEALNICTYITSEHGDEIGSDVVSLDTSKKLGEFCSDSCMVSIMSLAEVREYNPEFDQELGKYCYSIIKNFEGEVALFEMEEDDGTDQRLYFVGKGNINFRTDFFDK
;
A
#
# COMPACT_ATOMS: atom_id res chain seq x y z
N MET A 1 2.14 11.75 4.93
CA MET A 1 3.53 11.53 4.52
C MET A 1 3.63 11.92 3.06
N TYR A 2 4.62 12.75 2.73
CA TYR A 2 4.84 13.21 1.37
C TYR A 2 5.57 12.15 0.55
N PHE A 3 5.09 11.87 -0.66
CA PHE A 3 5.74 11.00 -1.63
C PHE A 3 6.04 11.76 -2.92
N LYS A 4 7.12 11.37 -3.59
CA LYS A 4 7.49 11.86 -4.91
C LYS A 4 8.08 10.74 -5.76
N GLY A 5 7.49 10.52 -6.93
CA GLY A 5 7.86 9.46 -7.86
C GLY A 5 6.81 8.37 -7.95
N ASP A 6 7.19 7.20 -8.47
CA ASP A 6 6.30 6.05 -8.50
C ASP A 6 6.13 5.50 -7.08
N ILE A 7 4.88 5.24 -6.68
CA ILE A 7 4.57 4.59 -5.41
C ILE A 7 3.93 3.22 -5.67
N ILE A 8 4.14 2.31 -4.73
CA ILE A 8 3.55 0.97 -4.73
C ILE A 8 2.66 0.79 -3.49
N ILE A 9 1.51 0.15 -3.69
CA ILE A 9 0.55 -0.22 -2.65
C ILE A 9 0.45 -1.74 -2.69
N THR A 10 0.81 -2.41 -1.61
CA THR A 10 0.95 -3.87 -1.57
C THR A 10 1.02 -4.38 -0.13
N ASP A 11 0.83 -5.69 0.05
CA ASP A 11 1.35 -6.38 1.22
C ASP A 11 2.90 -6.29 1.28
N PRO A 12 3.51 -5.89 2.41
CA PRO A 12 4.97 -5.87 2.55
C PRO A 12 5.60 -7.26 2.37
N MET A 13 4.90 -8.36 2.62
CA MET A 13 5.44 -9.70 2.42
C MET A 13 5.85 -9.97 0.96
N TYR A 14 5.20 -9.30 0.00
CA TYR A 14 5.50 -9.47 -1.42
C TYR A 14 6.77 -8.75 -1.87
N ILE A 15 7.26 -7.75 -1.11
CA ILE A 15 8.48 -7.03 -1.46
C ILE A 15 9.71 -7.57 -0.73
N VAL A 16 9.51 -8.28 0.38
CA VAL A 16 10.56 -8.86 1.22
C VAL A 16 11.19 -10.06 0.54
N LYS A 17 12.53 -10.09 0.45
CA LYS A 17 13.27 -11.09 -0.33
C LYS A 17 13.26 -12.49 0.26
N CYS A 18 13.31 -12.60 1.57
CA CYS A 18 13.48 -13.86 2.27
C CYS A 18 12.97 -13.78 3.72
N GLU A 19 12.83 -14.93 4.35
CA GLU A 19 12.34 -15.07 5.72
C GLU A 19 13.20 -14.29 6.74
N GLU A 20 14.52 -14.27 6.56
CA GLU A 20 15.42 -13.52 7.45
C GLU A 20 15.16 -12.01 7.40
N ASP A 21 14.91 -11.47 6.19
CA ASP A 21 14.57 -10.06 6.04
C ASP A 21 13.17 -9.77 6.57
N TRP A 22 12.23 -10.72 6.47
CA TRP A 22 10.89 -10.61 7.05
C TRP A 22 10.93 -10.45 8.56
N HIS A 23 11.78 -11.24 9.23
CA HIS A 23 12.04 -11.06 10.66
C HIS A 23 12.79 -9.76 10.95
N ARG A 24 13.75 -9.38 10.10
CA ARG A 24 14.57 -8.17 10.31
C ARG A 24 13.74 -6.90 10.24
N CYS A 25 12.73 -6.84 9.38
CA CYS A 25 11.82 -5.70 9.26
C CYS A 25 10.60 -5.78 10.17
N GLU A 26 10.66 -6.61 11.22
CA GLU A 26 9.56 -6.78 12.19
C GLU A 26 8.25 -7.11 11.48
N TYR A 27 8.30 -8.06 10.54
CA TYR A 27 7.14 -8.50 9.78
C TYR A 27 6.45 -7.37 9.02
N GLY A 28 7.21 -6.38 8.51
CA GLY A 28 6.68 -5.29 7.69
C GLY A 28 6.43 -3.98 8.43
N ASP A 29 6.53 -3.97 9.77
CA ASP A 29 6.40 -2.75 10.57
C ASP A 29 7.62 -1.82 10.44
N ASN A 30 8.81 -2.41 10.31
CA ASN A 30 10.08 -1.71 10.31
C ASN A 30 10.82 -1.87 8.97
N LEU A 31 10.23 -1.34 7.90
CA LEU A 31 10.83 -1.39 6.55
C LEU A 31 12.12 -0.56 6.43
N GLU A 32 12.39 0.36 7.36
CA GLU A 32 13.67 1.07 7.42
C GLU A 32 14.86 0.10 7.59
N ALA A 33 14.66 -1.04 8.27
CA ALA A 33 15.65 -2.10 8.42
C ALA A 33 16.05 -2.76 7.08
N LEU A 34 15.30 -2.50 6.00
CA LEU A 34 15.57 -2.95 4.63
C LEU A 34 16.04 -1.80 3.72
N ASN A 35 16.29 -0.61 4.28
CA ASN A 35 16.55 0.65 3.56
C ASN A 35 15.35 1.17 2.76
N ILE A 36 14.13 0.84 3.16
CA ILE A 36 12.90 1.44 2.62
C ILE A 36 12.41 2.43 3.68
N CYS A 37 12.63 3.71 3.45
CA CYS A 37 12.41 4.78 4.45
C CYS A 37 11.19 5.64 4.11
N THR A 38 10.73 5.59 2.87
CA THR A 38 9.57 6.35 2.40
C THR A 38 8.35 5.43 2.34
N TYR A 39 7.70 5.20 3.50
CA TYR A 39 6.56 4.29 3.58
C TYR A 39 5.54 4.64 4.67
N ILE A 40 4.32 4.09 4.53
CA ILE A 40 3.33 3.98 5.61
C ILE A 40 2.82 2.54 5.62
N THR A 41 2.85 1.87 6.77
CA THR A 41 2.30 0.53 6.99
C THR A 41 1.08 0.58 7.90
N SER A 42 0.12 -0.32 7.67
CA SER A 42 -1.13 -0.45 8.41
C SER A 42 -1.42 -1.93 8.66
N GLU A 43 -1.54 -2.33 9.93
CA GLU A 43 -1.85 -3.69 10.40
C GLU A 43 -3.34 -3.87 10.72
N HIS A 44 -4.18 -4.18 9.73
CA HIS A 44 -5.63 -4.13 9.96
C HIS A 44 -6.47 -5.16 9.18
N GLY A 45 -5.85 -6.19 8.63
CA GLY A 45 -6.59 -7.32 8.03
C GLY A 45 -7.55 -6.89 6.92
N ASP A 46 -8.82 -7.28 7.06
CA ASP A 46 -9.89 -7.06 6.08
C ASP A 46 -10.57 -5.68 6.19
N GLU A 47 -10.07 -4.79 7.07
CA GLU A 47 -10.63 -3.45 7.32
C GLU A 47 -10.22 -2.42 6.25
N ILE A 48 -9.24 -2.76 5.40
CA ILE A 48 -8.82 -1.96 4.26
C ILE A 48 -9.18 -2.63 2.92
N GLY A 49 -9.82 -1.87 2.05
CA GLY A 49 -10.26 -2.38 0.76
C GLY A 49 -9.10 -2.53 -0.23
N SER A 50 -9.12 -3.62 -1.00
CA SER A 50 -8.06 -4.02 -1.94
C SER A 50 -8.04 -3.24 -3.24
N ASP A 51 -9.03 -2.39 -3.50
CA ASP A 51 -9.10 -1.58 -4.71
C ASP A 51 -8.44 -0.22 -4.50
N VAL A 52 -7.75 0.28 -5.52
CA VAL A 52 -7.25 1.67 -5.55
C VAL A 52 -8.10 2.44 -6.53
N VAL A 53 -8.77 3.49 -6.08
CA VAL A 53 -9.75 4.25 -6.87
C VAL A 53 -9.33 5.71 -6.99
N SER A 54 -9.47 6.27 -8.19
CA SER A 54 -9.29 7.71 -8.42
C SER A 54 -10.45 8.49 -7.81
N LEU A 55 -10.13 9.47 -6.96
CA LEU A 55 -11.13 10.39 -6.38
C LEU A 55 -11.63 11.42 -7.40
N ASP A 56 -10.85 11.69 -8.45
CA ASP A 56 -11.22 12.66 -9.49
C ASP A 56 -12.18 12.07 -10.53
N THR A 57 -12.08 10.76 -10.79
CA THR A 57 -12.81 10.10 -11.89
C THR A 57 -13.70 8.95 -11.44
N SER A 58 -13.61 8.53 -10.18
CA SER A 58 -14.26 7.34 -9.63
C SER A 58 -13.93 6.04 -10.37
N LYS A 59 -12.80 6.01 -11.11
CA LYS A 59 -12.33 4.82 -11.81
C LYS A 59 -11.31 4.06 -10.97
N LYS A 60 -11.37 2.74 -11.05
CA LYS A 60 -10.33 1.85 -10.51
C LYS A 60 -9.00 2.11 -11.21
N LEU A 61 -7.97 2.40 -10.42
CA LEU A 61 -6.58 2.58 -10.80
C LEU A 61 -5.78 1.29 -10.68
N GLY A 62 -6.14 0.43 -9.73
CA GLY A 62 -5.45 -0.83 -9.46
C GLY A 62 -6.17 -1.67 -8.41
N GLU A 63 -5.59 -2.83 -8.13
CA GLU A 63 -5.97 -3.75 -7.07
C GLU A 63 -4.69 -4.28 -6.41
N PHE A 64 -4.74 -4.63 -5.13
CA PHE A 64 -3.65 -5.27 -4.41
C PHE A 64 -4.20 -6.37 -3.49
N CYS A 65 -3.32 -7.10 -2.81
CA CYS A 65 -3.71 -8.09 -1.81
C CYS A 65 -2.93 -7.85 -0.52
N SER A 66 -3.47 -8.33 0.59
CA SER A 66 -2.98 -8.18 1.96
C SER A 66 -2.97 -9.54 2.69
N ASP A 67 -2.21 -10.50 2.14
CA ASP A 67 -2.14 -11.89 2.60
C ASP A 67 -1.60 -12.05 4.04
N SER A 68 -0.80 -11.09 4.51
CA SER A 68 -0.28 -11.02 5.88
C SER A 68 -1.13 -10.14 6.80
N CYS A 69 -2.32 -9.71 6.35
CA CYS A 69 -3.19 -8.75 7.03
C CYS A 69 -2.59 -7.33 7.14
N MET A 70 -1.64 -7.00 6.26
CA MET A 70 -0.95 -5.71 6.25
C MET A 70 -1.02 -5.06 4.87
N VAL A 71 -0.99 -3.73 4.87
CA VAL A 71 -0.86 -2.94 3.65
C VAL A 71 0.16 -1.86 3.85
N SER A 72 1.08 -1.74 2.89
CA SER A 72 2.11 -0.72 2.85
C SER A 72 1.98 0.13 1.59
N ILE A 73 2.10 1.44 1.74
CA ILE A 73 2.35 2.38 0.65
C ILE A 73 3.80 2.81 0.71
N MET A 74 4.58 2.57 -0.35
CA MET A 74 6.04 2.74 -0.35
C MET A 74 6.53 3.47 -1.60
N SER A 75 7.71 4.08 -1.52
CA SER A 75 8.50 4.48 -2.69
C SER A 75 8.89 3.25 -3.51
N LEU A 76 8.45 3.18 -4.78
CA LEU A 76 8.81 2.07 -5.65
C LEU A 76 10.32 2.05 -5.96
N ALA A 77 10.97 3.21 -5.97
CA ALA A 77 12.41 3.31 -6.20
C ALA A 77 13.22 2.62 -5.09
N GLU A 78 12.84 2.85 -3.82
CA GLU A 78 13.49 2.24 -2.66
C GLU A 78 13.21 0.73 -2.61
N VAL A 79 11.96 0.32 -2.89
CA VAL A 79 11.61 -1.10 -3.00
C VAL A 79 12.47 -1.80 -4.06
N ARG A 80 12.70 -1.18 -5.21
CA ARG A 80 13.55 -1.75 -6.29
C ARG A 80 15.04 -1.71 -5.99
N GLU A 81 15.51 -0.72 -5.22
CA GLU A 81 16.90 -0.70 -4.75
C GLU A 81 17.15 -1.83 -3.76
N TYR A 82 16.21 -2.06 -2.83
CA TYR A 82 16.23 -3.20 -1.93
C TYR A 82 16.07 -4.52 -2.69
N ASN A 83 14.96 -4.71 -3.42
CA ASN A 83 14.61 -5.92 -4.15
C ASN A 83 14.22 -5.63 -5.61
N PRO A 84 15.20 -5.64 -6.55
CA PRO A 84 14.95 -5.37 -7.95
C PRO A 84 14.03 -6.37 -8.66
N GLU A 85 13.84 -7.55 -8.07
CA GLU A 85 13.15 -8.69 -8.69
C GLU A 85 11.83 -9.02 -7.98
N PHE A 86 11.35 -8.15 -7.08
CA PHE A 86 10.16 -8.42 -6.26
C PHE A 86 8.92 -8.79 -7.09
N ASP A 87 8.78 -8.23 -8.29
CA ASP A 87 7.61 -8.37 -9.16
C ASP A 87 7.73 -9.48 -10.23
N GLN A 88 8.85 -10.23 -10.29
CA GLN A 88 9.08 -11.20 -11.38
C GLN A 88 8.04 -12.32 -11.45
N GLU A 89 7.59 -12.80 -10.29
CA GLU A 89 6.65 -13.93 -10.17
C GLU A 89 5.28 -13.49 -9.59
N LEU A 90 5.09 -12.19 -9.33
CA LEU A 90 3.87 -11.69 -8.71
C LEU A 90 2.74 -11.52 -9.73
N GLY A 91 1.53 -11.91 -9.31
CA GLY A 91 0.32 -11.68 -10.07
C GLY A 91 -0.07 -10.20 -10.09
N LYS A 92 -0.82 -9.81 -11.12
CA LYS A 92 -1.35 -8.43 -11.29
C LYS A 92 -2.32 -7.94 -10.20
N TYR A 93 -2.64 -8.79 -9.22
CA TYR A 93 -3.52 -8.47 -8.09
C TYR A 93 -2.74 -8.39 -6.77
N CYS A 94 -1.43 -8.65 -6.76
CA CYS A 94 -0.63 -8.59 -5.54
C CYS A 94 -0.28 -7.15 -5.15
N TYR A 95 -0.14 -6.26 -6.13
CA TYR A 95 0.27 -4.88 -5.91
C TYR A 95 -0.38 -3.92 -6.91
N SER A 96 -0.43 -2.63 -6.53
CA SER A 96 -0.79 -1.52 -7.39
C SER A 96 0.34 -0.49 -7.45
N ILE A 97 0.61 0.04 -8.65
CA ILE A 97 1.58 1.13 -8.84
C ILE A 97 0.86 2.39 -9.30
N ILE A 98 1.07 3.49 -8.59
CA ILE A 98 0.66 4.83 -9.03
C ILE A 98 1.90 5.55 -9.55
N LYS A 99 1.93 5.79 -10.86
CA LYS A 99 3.09 6.38 -11.53
C LYS A 99 3.15 7.90 -11.35
N ASN A 100 4.36 8.42 -11.19
CA ASN A 100 4.66 9.84 -11.07
C ASN A 100 3.78 10.54 -10.03
N PHE A 101 3.52 9.91 -8.88
CA PHE A 101 2.77 10.54 -7.81
C PHE A 101 3.61 11.63 -7.14
N GLU A 102 3.00 12.76 -6.85
CA GLU A 102 3.57 13.84 -6.06
C GLU A 102 2.46 14.41 -5.17
N GLY A 103 2.55 14.14 -3.87
CA GLY A 103 1.49 14.49 -2.93
C GLY A 103 1.65 13.88 -1.54
N GLU A 104 0.67 14.17 -0.69
CA GLU A 104 0.56 13.62 0.65
C GLU A 104 -0.32 12.37 0.64
N VAL A 105 0.12 11.33 1.34
CA VAL A 105 -0.67 10.15 1.66
C VAL A 105 -0.91 10.09 3.16
N ALA A 106 -2.14 9.79 3.56
CA ALA A 106 -2.49 9.57 4.96
C ALA A 106 -3.44 8.38 5.10
N LEU A 107 -3.38 7.71 6.25
CA LEU A 107 -4.34 6.70 6.66
C LEU A 107 -5.49 7.39 7.41
N PHE A 108 -6.71 7.06 7.04
CA PHE A 108 -7.94 7.52 7.69
C PHE A 108 -8.71 6.33 8.22
N GLU A 109 -9.26 6.48 9.41
CA GLU A 109 -10.20 5.55 10.04
C GLU A 109 -11.60 6.18 10.00
N MET A 110 -12.59 5.40 9.59
CA MET A 110 -13.99 5.78 9.66
C MET A 110 -14.77 4.69 10.38
N GLU A 111 -15.59 5.09 11.34
CA GLU A 111 -16.62 4.24 11.92
C GLU A 111 -17.84 4.25 10.99
N GLU A 112 -18.38 3.08 10.66
CA GLU A 112 -19.69 3.00 10.00
C GLU A 112 -20.82 3.38 10.96
N ASP A 113 -21.96 3.84 10.41
CA ASP A 113 -23.08 4.43 11.15
C ASP A 113 -23.69 3.49 12.22
N ASP A 114 -23.46 2.18 12.14
CA ASP A 114 -23.93 1.20 13.13
C ASP A 114 -22.97 1.01 14.32
N GLY A 115 -21.80 1.65 14.28
CA GLY A 115 -20.78 1.62 15.33
C GLY A 115 -20.11 0.26 15.51
N THR A 116 -20.24 -0.66 14.54
CA THR A 116 -19.71 -2.03 14.65
C THR A 116 -18.55 -2.34 13.73
N ASP A 117 -18.44 -1.65 12.59
CA ASP A 117 -17.35 -1.84 11.63
C ASP A 117 -16.48 -0.57 11.51
N GLN A 118 -15.17 -0.76 11.69
CA GLN A 118 -14.15 0.25 11.39
C GLN A 118 -13.60 -0.02 9.99
N ARG A 119 -13.52 1.03 9.17
CA ARG A 119 -12.95 0.97 7.83
C ARG A 119 -11.74 1.88 7.74
N LEU A 120 -10.70 1.38 7.09
CA LEU A 120 -9.47 2.10 6.88
C LEU A 120 -9.28 2.45 5.41
N TYR A 121 -8.78 3.65 5.19
CA TYR A 121 -8.54 4.18 3.86
C TYR A 121 -7.19 4.86 3.83
N PHE A 122 -6.29 4.37 2.99
CA PHE A 122 -5.23 5.25 2.51
C PHE A 122 -5.81 6.24 1.53
N VAL A 123 -5.52 7.52 1.73
CA VAL A 123 -5.95 8.60 0.84
C VAL A 123 -4.72 9.39 0.40
N GLY A 124 -4.49 9.40 -0.91
CA GLY A 124 -3.48 10.24 -1.55
C GLY A 124 -4.10 11.51 -2.11
N LYS A 125 -3.53 12.66 -1.77
CA LYS A 125 -3.90 13.99 -2.31
C LYS A 125 -2.69 14.65 -2.93
N GLY A 126 -2.77 14.97 -4.21
CA GLY A 126 -1.63 15.47 -4.98
C GLY A 126 -1.98 15.71 -6.44
N ASN A 127 -1.05 15.40 -7.32
CA ASN A 127 -1.30 15.42 -8.77
C ASN A 127 -2.23 14.28 -9.24
N ILE A 128 -2.36 13.20 -8.46
CA ILE A 128 -3.32 12.11 -8.65
C ILE A 128 -4.04 11.92 -7.32
N ASN A 129 -5.34 12.18 -7.26
CA ASN A 129 -6.10 11.94 -6.02
C ASN A 129 -6.64 10.51 -6.03
N PHE A 130 -6.34 9.74 -4.99
CA PHE A 130 -6.78 8.35 -4.87
C PHE A 130 -7.19 7.98 -3.45
N ARG A 131 -7.94 6.89 -3.32
CA ARG A 131 -8.11 6.17 -2.06
C ARG A 131 -8.04 4.66 -2.26
N THR A 132 -7.66 3.92 -1.23
CA THR A 132 -8.04 2.50 -1.14
C THR A 132 -9.54 2.40 -0.90
N ASP A 133 -10.20 1.34 -1.36
CA ASP A 133 -11.65 1.21 -1.29
C ASP A 133 -12.10 -0.23 -1.39
N PHE A 134 -13.32 -0.49 -0.91
CA PHE A 134 -14.02 -1.75 -1.13
C PHE A 134 -14.90 -1.56 -2.37
N PHE A 135 -14.42 -1.95 -3.56
CA PHE A 135 -15.23 -1.79 -4.76
C PHE A 135 -16.22 -2.94 -4.86
N ASP A 136 -17.48 -2.67 -4.50
CA ASP A 136 -18.58 -3.58 -4.81
C ASP A 136 -18.66 -3.77 -6.34
N LYS A 137 -18.53 -5.01 -6.79
CA LYS A 137 -18.71 -5.41 -8.19
C LYS A 137 -20.18 -5.59 -8.54
#